data_AF-A0A6C0JUA7-F1
#
_entry.id   AF-A0A6C0JUA7-F1
#
_cell.length_a   1.000
_cell.length_b   1.000
_cell.length_c   1.000
_cell.angle_alpha   90.00
_cell.angle_beta   90.00
_cell.angle_gamma   90.00
#
_symmetry.space_group_name_H-M   'P 1'
#
loop_
_entity.id
_entity.type
_entity.pdbx_description
1 polymer ?
#
loop_
_entity_poly.entity_id
_entity_poly.type
_entity_poly.pdbx_seq_one_letter_code
_entity_poly.pdbx_strand_id
1 'polypeptide(L)'
;MIQVKLIKSPNPTKKYRVLFEDGGHVDFGGKGYSDFTLHKNPLRMRSYMIRHGASPYISESLLKEKNPQKVLKGLLNVSNSHLENWKRSGIKTAGFWSRWLLWSVPSMNGAKKIMTKKFGIKFH
;
A
#
# COMPACT_ATOMS: atom_id res chain seq x y z
N MET A 1 -8.22 -1.33 18.18
CA MET A 1 -7.99 -1.98 16.87
C MET A 1 -9.02 -1.38 15.92
N ILE A 2 -8.67 -1.01 14.68
CA ILE A 2 -9.62 -0.38 13.74
C ILE A 2 -10.24 -1.48 12.89
N GLN A 3 -11.57 -1.57 12.86
CA GLN A 3 -12.23 -2.54 11.99
C GLN A 3 -12.65 -1.89 10.69
N VAL A 4 -12.47 -2.63 9.60
CA VAL A 4 -12.82 -2.17 8.27
C VAL A 4 -13.37 -3.29 7.43
N LYS A 5 -14.26 -2.94 6.50
CA LYS A 5 -14.75 -3.85 5.45
C LYS A 5 -14.14 -3.46 4.11
N LEU A 6 -13.48 -4.41 3.45
CA LEU A 6 -12.90 -4.20 2.12
C LEU A 6 -13.81 -4.81 1.05
N ILE A 7 -14.33 -3.97 0.16
CA ILE A 7 -15.21 -4.38 -0.94
C ILE A 7 -14.69 -3.89 -2.29
N LYS A 8 -15.27 -4.37 -3.40
CA LYS A 8 -15.08 -3.74 -4.71
C LYS A 8 -15.68 -2.34 -4.68
N SER A 9 -14.96 -1.38 -5.26
CA SER A 9 -15.44 0.00 -5.33
C SER A 9 -16.65 0.10 -6.27
N PRO A 10 -17.71 0.83 -5.89
CA PRO A 10 -18.79 1.18 -6.82
C PRO A 10 -18.37 2.30 -7.78
N ASN A 11 -17.34 3.10 -7.44
CA ASN A 11 -16.76 4.08 -8.36
C ASN A 11 -16.02 3.34 -9.49
N PRO A 12 -16.40 3.56 -10.77
CA PRO A 12 -15.86 2.81 -11.91
C PRO A 12 -14.37 3.09 -12.17
N THR A 13 -13.82 4.21 -11.67
CA THR A 13 -12.41 4.57 -11.82
C THR A 13 -11.51 3.93 -10.76
N LYS A 14 -12.10 3.33 -9.72
CA LYS A 14 -11.39 2.75 -8.58
C LYS A 14 -11.63 1.24 -8.48
N LYS A 15 -10.69 0.53 -7.87
CA LYS A 15 -10.76 -0.94 -7.73
C LYS A 15 -11.46 -1.36 -6.45
N TYR A 16 -11.13 -0.70 -5.34
CA TYR A 16 -11.52 -1.14 -4.01
C TYR A 16 -12.03 0.03 -3.17
N ARG A 17 -12.92 -0.29 -2.24
CA ARG A 17 -13.43 0.60 -1.21
C ARG A 17 -13.17 -0.01 0.17
N VAL A 18 -12.66 0.80 1.08
CA VAL A 18 -12.69 0.49 2.51
C VAL A 18 -13.87 1.22 3.15
N LEU A 19 -14.69 0.49 3.89
CA LEU A 19 -15.74 1.02 4.76
C LEU A 19 -15.25 0.98 6.20
N PHE A 20 -15.49 2.06 6.94
CA PHE A 20 -15.14 2.21 8.34
C PHE A 20 -16.38 2.06 9.24
N GLU A 21 -16.17 1.73 10.51
CA GLU A 21 -17.26 1.61 11.50
C GLU A 21 -18.02 2.93 11.73
N ASP A 22 -17.36 4.06 11.51
CA ASP A 22 -17.95 5.40 11.60
C ASP A 22 -18.81 5.79 10.38
N GLY A 23 -19.06 4.85 9.46
CA GLY A 23 -19.80 5.09 8.22
C GLY A 23 -18.99 5.78 7.12
N GLY A 24 -17.77 6.23 7.42
CA GLY A 24 -16.86 6.77 6.42
C GLY A 24 -16.40 5.72 5.42
N HIS A 25 -15.84 6.17 4.29
CA HIS A 25 -15.23 5.27 3.31
C HIS A 25 -14.08 5.90 2.55
N VAL A 26 -13.23 5.06 1.95
CA VAL A 26 -12.14 5.49 1.06
C VAL A 26 -12.09 4.56 -0.15
N ASP A 27 -12.18 5.13 -1.35
CA ASP A 27 -11.93 4.43 -2.61
C ASP A 27 -10.47 4.56 -3.03
N PHE A 28 -9.87 3.46 -3.49
CA PHE A 28 -8.44 3.42 -3.83
C PHE A 28 -8.12 2.38 -4.93
N GLY A 29 -6.90 2.49 -5.47
CA GLY A 29 -6.42 1.72 -6.62
C GLY A 29 -7.06 2.16 -7.94
N GLY A 30 -6.29 2.80 -8.82
CA GLY A 30 -6.79 3.23 -10.13
C GLY A 30 -7.08 2.05 -11.05
N LYS A 31 -8.29 1.97 -11.61
CA LYS A 31 -8.65 0.94 -12.60
C LYS A 31 -7.88 1.17 -13.90
N GLY A 32 -7.40 0.10 -14.54
CA GLY A 32 -6.54 0.17 -15.74
C GLY A 32 -5.03 0.10 -15.45
N TYR A 33 -4.58 0.43 -14.23
CA TYR A 33 -3.19 0.21 -13.84
C TYR A 33 -2.98 -1.22 -13.34
N SER A 34 -1.86 -1.84 -13.69
CA SER A 34 -1.50 -3.14 -13.09
C SER A 34 -0.71 -2.96 -11.81
N ASP A 35 -1.30 -3.33 -10.68
CA ASP A 35 -0.67 -3.23 -9.36
C ASP A 35 0.35 -4.36 -9.14
N PHE A 36 1.16 -4.22 -8.08
CA PHE A 36 2.16 -5.21 -7.68
C PHE A 36 1.59 -6.61 -7.45
N THR A 37 0.32 -6.68 -7.03
CA THR A 37 -0.42 -7.94 -6.84
C THR A 37 -0.48 -8.80 -8.12
N LEU A 38 -0.30 -8.22 -9.30
CA LEU A 38 -0.29 -8.91 -10.59
C LEU A 38 1.13 -9.22 -11.09
N HIS A 39 2.07 -8.27 -10.97
CA HIS A 39 3.41 -8.38 -11.55
C HIS A 39 4.48 -8.96 -10.62
N LYS A 40 4.24 -8.93 -9.30
CA LYS A 40 5.10 -9.46 -8.24
C LYS A 40 6.58 -9.00 -8.27
N ASN A 41 6.90 -7.92 -8.98
CA ASN A 41 8.27 -7.47 -9.23
C ASN A 41 8.69 -6.35 -8.24
N PRO A 42 9.56 -6.61 -7.24
CA PRO A 42 9.99 -5.64 -6.21
C PRO A 42 10.58 -4.34 -6.76
N LEU A 43 11.17 -4.37 -7.95
CA LEU A 43 11.69 -3.16 -8.60
C LEU A 43 10.55 -2.23 -9.04
N ARG A 44 9.41 -2.78 -9.49
CA ARG A 44 8.22 -1.97 -9.79
C ARG A 44 7.60 -1.34 -8.54
N MET A 45 7.63 -2.06 -7.41
CA MET A 45 7.24 -1.49 -6.11
C MET A 45 8.15 -0.30 -5.75
N ARG A 46 9.46 -0.43 -5.95
CA ARG A 46 10.40 0.68 -5.76
C ARG A 46 10.04 1.89 -6.62
N SER A 47 9.83 1.69 -7.92
CA SER A 47 9.45 2.76 -8.84
C SER A 47 8.13 3.43 -8.46
N TYR A 48 7.13 2.65 -8.03
CA TYR A 48 5.88 3.18 -7.50
C TYR A 48 6.15 4.07 -6.27
N MET A 49 6.88 3.56 -5.29
CA MET A 49 7.17 4.31 -4.07
C MET A 49 7.93 5.61 -4.36
N ILE A 50 8.92 5.59 -5.25
CA ILE A 50 9.67 6.79 -5.65
C ILE A 50 8.73 7.86 -6.24
N ARG A 51 7.87 7.48 -7.21
CA ARG A 51 6.90 8.42 -7.81
C ARG A 51 5.90 8.97 -6.80
N HIS A 52 5.58 8.19 -5.78
CA HIS A 52 4.68 8.60 -4.71
C HIS A 52 5.43 9.15 -3.49
N GLY A 53 6.64 9.69 -3.67
CA GLY A 53 7.31 10.53 -2.68
C GLY A 53 8.20 9.79 -1.67
N ALA A 54 8.50 8.51 -1.86
CA ALA A 54 9.39 7.76 -0.98
C ALA A 54 10.87 8.06 -1.19
N SER A 55 11.27 8.68 -2.30
CA SER A 55 12.69 8.78 -2.69
C SER A 55 13.62 9.28 -1.57
N PRO A 56 13.28 10.35 -0.82
CA PRO A 56 14.14 10.84 0.27
C PRO A 56 14.26 9.88 1.47
N TYR A 57 13.39 8.86 1.56
CA TYR A 57 13.29 7.92 2.66
C TYR A 57 13.77 6.50 2.30
N ILE A 58 14.32 6.33 1.09
CA ILE A 58 14.92 5.07 0.63
C ILE A 58 16.44 5.28 0.64
N SER A 59 17.18 4.38 1.30
CA SER A 59 18.64 4.47 1.30
C SER A 59 19.20 4.28 -0.10
N GLU A 60 20.34 4.91 -0.39
CA GLU A 60 21.02 4.79 -1.68
C GLU A 60 21.36 3.33 -2.02
N SER A 61 21.78 2.55 -1.02
CA SER A 61 22.02 1.10 -1.16
C SER A 61 20.76 0.35 -1.64
N LEU A 62 19.59 0.68 -1.10
CA LEU A 62 18.33 0.07 -1.47
C LEU A 62 17.82 0.55 -2.85
N LEU A 63 18.15 1.77 -3.27
CA LEU A 63 17.91 2.27 -4.62
C LEU A 63 18.75 1.52 -5.67
N LYS A 64 19.98 1.13 -5.33
CA LYS A 64 20.89 0.39 -6.22
C LYS A 64 20.73 -1.14 -6.14
N GLU A 65 20.10 -1.66 -5.10
CA GLU A 65 19.90 -3.10 -4.90
C GLU A 65 19.12 -3.74 -6.07
N LYS A 66 19.58 -4.91 -6.52
CA LYS A 66 19.00 -5.67 -7.63
C LYS A 66 18.34 -6.96 -7.15
N ASN A 67 18.73 -7.48 -5.98
CA ASN A 67 18.15 -8.68 -5.41
C ASN A 67 16.68 -8.42 -5.00
N PRO A 68 15.70 -9.09 -5.62
CA PRO A 68 14.28 -8.82 -5.38
C PRO A 68 13.85 -8.98 -3.92
N GLN A 69 14.39 -9.98 -3.22
CA GLN A 69 14.02 -10.26 -1.82
C GLN A 69 14.54 -9.17 -0.88
N LYS A 70 15.78 -8.71 -1.08
CA LYS A 70 16.35 -7.59 -0.31
C LYS A 70 15.58 -6.29 -0.57
N VAL A 71 15.25 -6.02 -1.83
CA VAL A 71 14.41 -4.85 -2.20
C VAL A 71 13.06 -4.92 -1.49
N LEU A 72 12.36 -6.04 -1.59
CA LEU A 72 11.06 -6.21 -0.96
C LEU A 72 11.13 -5.99 0.57
N LYS A 73 12.07 -6.65 1.24
CA LYS A 73 12.24 -6.53 2.70
C LYS A 73 12.57 -5.10 3.11
N GLY A 74 13.48 -4.44 2.40
CA GLY A 74 13.86 -3.05 2.66
C GLY A 74 12.69 -2.09 2.49
N LEU A 75 11.96 -2.20 1.39
CA LEU A 75 10.86 -1.29 1.09
C LEU A 75 9.63 -1.49 2.00
N LEU A 76 9.42 -2.68 2.57
CA LEU A 76 8.36 -2.90 3.57
C LEU A 76 8.54 -2.07 4.85
N ASN A 77 9.78 -1.67 5.15
CA ASN A 77 10.10 -0.82 6.30
C ASN A 77 9.87 0.66 6.00
N VAL A 78 9.81 1.06 4.73
CA VAL A 78 9.62 2.47 4.34
C VAL A 78 8.13 2.84 4.40
N SER A 79 7.80 3.72 5.36
CA SER A 79 6.45 4.23 5.64
C SER A 79 6.30 5.74 5.45
N ASN A 80 7.36 6.44 5.06
CA ASN A 80 7.34 7.89 4.90
C ASN A 80 7.30 8.25 3.42
N SER A 81 6.57 9.33 3.13
CA SER A 81 6.51 9.98 1.84
C SER A 81 6.25 11.48 2.07
N HIS A 82 6.77 12.31 1.18
CA HIS A 82 6.51 13.76 1.20
C HIS A 82 5.30 14.14 0.32
N LEU A 83 4.73 13.19 -0.42
CA LEU A 83 3.53 13.38 -1.26
C LEU A 83 2.29 12.70 -0.68
N GLU A 84 2.46 11.61 0.07
CA GLU A 84 1.36 10.80 0.60
C GLU A 84 1.58 10.45 2.08
N ASN A 85 0.48 10.22 2.81
CA ASN A 85 0.56 9.76 4.19
C ASN A 85 0.36 8.23 4.28
N TRP A 86 1.46 7.49 4.38
CA TRP A 86 1.44 6.03 4.56
C TRP A 86 1.53 5.57 6.02
N LYS A 87 1.53 6.51 6.97
CA LYS A 87 1.49 6.21 8.40
C LYS A 87 0.06 5.94 8.83
N ARG A 88 -0.13 5.48 10.07
CA ARG A 88 -1.46 5.21 10.65
C ARG A 88 -2.38 6.43 10.61
N SER A 89 -1.85 7.65 10.73
CA SER A 89 -2.64 8.88 10.60
C SER A 89 -3.24 9.07 9.20
N GLY A 90 -2.67 8.43 8.18
CA GLY A 90 -3.16 8.45 6.80
C GLY A 90 -4.27 7.46 6.51
N ILE A 91 -4.82 6.75 7.52
CA ILE A 91 -5.79 5.67 7.31
C ILE A 91 -7.06 6.11 6.55
N LYS A 92 -7.42 7.40 6.59
CA LYS A 92 -8.53 7.97 5.83
C LYS A 92 -8.15 8.45 4.43
N THR A 93 -6.98 8.06 3.90
CA THR A 93 -6.48 8.50 2.59
C THR A 93 -6.31 7.33 1.61
N ALA A 94 -6.53 7.58 0.31
CA ALA A 94 -6.38 6.56 -0.72
C ALA A 94 -4.93 6.08 -0.89
N GLY A 95 -3.94 6.95 -0.64
CA GLY A 95 -2.51 6.63 -0.72
C GLY A 95 -2.10 5.58 0.30
N PHE A 96 -2.58 5.69 1.55
CA PHE A 96 -2.35 4.70 2.59
C PHE A 96 -2.78 3.29 2.17
N TRP A 97 -4.02 3.16 1.68
CA TRP A 97 -4.56 1.87 1.26
C TRP A 97 -3.88 1.33 0.00
N SER A 98 -3.59 2.19 -0.98
CA SER A 98 -2.87 1.79 -2.19
C SER A 98 -1.47 1.26 -1.85
N ARG A 99 -0.71 2.00 -1.05
CA ARG A 99 0.65 1.62 -0.63
C ARG A 99 0.69 0.26 0.07
N TRP A 100 -0.24 0.01 0.99
CA TRP A 100 -0.20 -1.18 1.83
C TRP A 100 -0.99 -2.37 1.28
N LEU A 101 -2.18 -2.19 0.70
CA LEU A 101 -2.95 -3.31 0.14
C LEU A 101 -2.51 -3.71 -1.27
N LEU A 102 -2.03 -2.76 -2.08
CA LEU A 102 -1.73 -3.00 -3.49
C LEU A 102 -0.24 -3.04 -3.80
N TRP A 103 0.59 -2.38 -2.99
CA TRP A 103 2.03 -2.20 -3.24
C TRP A 103 2.93 -2.64 -2.08
N SER A 104 2.49 -3.51 -1.17
CA SER A 104 3.35 -4.06 -0.10
C SER A 104 3.90 -5.44 -0.41
N VAL A 105 3.03 -6.38 -0.76
CA VAL A 105 3.36 -7.79 -1.04
C VAL A 105 2.46 -8.31 -2.16
N PRO A 106 2.87 -9.37 -2.89
CA PRO A 106 2.13 -9.85 -4.06
C PRO A 106 0.93 -10.73 -3.67
N SER A 107 0.26 -10.42 -2.57
CA SER A 107 -0.87 -11.18 -2.03
C SER A 107 -1.76 -10.26 -1.20
N MET A 108 -3.04 -10.15 -1.55
CA MET A 108 -4.02 -9.37 -0.78
C MET A 108 -4.11 -9.86 0.66
N ASN A 109 -4.12 -11.19 0.88
CA ASN A 109 -4.15 -11.75 2.22
C ASN A 109 -2.85 -11.47 3.00
N GLY A 110 -1.71 -11.53 2.33
CA GLY A 110 -0.42 -11.13 2.93
C GLY A 110 -0.42 -9.66 3.33
N ALA A 111 -0.94 -8.78 2.47
CA ALA A 111 -1.03 -7.35 2.72
C ALA A 111 -1.95 -7.04 3.90
N LYS A 112 -3.13 -7.69 3.97
CA LYS A 112 -4.03 -7.62 5.13
C LYS A 112 -3.30 -8.00 6.42
N LYS A 113 -2.58 -9.13 6.43
CA LYS A 113 -1.79 -9.57 7.60
C LYS A 113 -0.73 -8.54 8.02
N ILE A 114 -0.04 -7.93 7.06
CA ILE A 114 0.93 -6.85 7.34
C ILE A 114 0.23 -5.65 7.98
N MET A 115 -0.91 -5.22 7.44
CA MET A 115 -1.64 -4.08 7.97
C MET A 115 -2.24 -4.36 9.35
N THR A 116 -2.72 -5.58 9.59
CA THR A 116 -3.17 -6.02 10.92
C THR A 116 -2.03 -5.92 11.93
N LYS A 117 -0.85 -6.45 11.61
CA LYS A 117 0.32 -6.41 12.50
C LYS A 117 0.87 -5.00 12.69
N LYS A 118 1.00 -4.21 11.62
CA LYS A 118 1.68 -2.91 11.63
C LYS A 118 0.81 -1.77 12.14
N PHE A 119 -0.50 -1.82 11.88
CA PHE A 119 -1.41 -0.71 12.16
C PHE A 119 -2.60 -1.10 13.05
N GLY A 120 -2.73 -2.37 13.43
CA GLY A 120 -3.86 -2.85 14.23
C GLY A 120 -5.19 -2.75 13.47
N ILE A 121 -5.19 -3.04 12.17
CA ILE A 121 -6.38 -3.02 11.31
C ILE A 121 -6.95 -4.44 11.17
N LYS A 122 -8.22 -4.63 11.51
CA LYS A 122 -8.94 -5.89 11.34
C LYS A 122 -9.87 -5.80 10.14
N PHE A 123 -9.73 -6.73 9.21
CA PHE A 123 -10.59 -6.85 8.05
C PHE A 123 -11.68 -7.90 8.34
N HIS A 124 -12.94 -7.57 8.10
CA HIS A 124 -14.07 -8.49 8.18
C HIS A 124 -14.87 -8.51 6.87
#